data_AF-A0A251V033-F1
#
_entry.id   AF-A0A251V033-F1
#
_cell.length_a   1.000
_cell.length_b   1.000
_cell.length_c   1.000
_cell.angle_alpha   90.00
_cell.angle_beta   90.00
_cell.angle_gamma   90.00
#
_symmetry.space_group_name_H-M   'P 1'
#
loop_
_entity.id
_entity.type
_entity.pdbx_description
1 polymer ?
#
loop_
_entity_poly.entity_id
_entity_poly.type
_entity_poly.pdbx_seq_one_letter_code
_entity_poly.pdbx_strand_id
1 'polypeptide(L)'
;MKKSASIHDLLKKIAPSWMNVSLRMKDDPETDKSFGWVLEMYAYAVASALHGVRHILQKDFMLQPPADLETGKRFIIHYTYGCFYNMKIAEWQFNKRLHLRGLPPRNLPLPPPGVPESVVRIVLVYVLTGDGAGITYSILHIIYLRLYILLTLEFHTRR
;
A
#
# COMPACT_ATOMS: atom_id res chain seq x y z
N MET A 1 -21.91 2.12 30.43
CA MET A 1 -21.04 2.30 29.25
C MET A 1 -20.81 0.96 28.57
N LYS A 2 -21.14 0.80 27.28
CA LYS A 2 -20.77 -0.41 26.53
C LYS A 2 -19.27 -0.35 26.22
N LYS A 3 -18.51 -1.39 26.59
CA LYS A 3 -17.09 -1.51 26.26
C LYS A 3 -16.97 -1.60 24.74
N SER A 4 -16.21 -0.70 24.11
CA SER A 4 -15.91 -0.81 22.68
C SER A 4 -15.10 -2.08 22.44
N ALA A 5 -15.47 -2.85 21.41
CA ALA A 5 -14.71 -4.04 21.03
C ALA A 5 -13.25 -3.65 20.74
N SER A 6 -12.31 -4.43 21.27
CA SER A 6 -10.89 -4.19 20.99
C SER A 6 -10.58 -4.55 19.53
N ILE A 7 -9.47 -4.02 19.00
CA ILE A 7 -9.01 -4.39 17.64
C ILE A 7 -8.82 -5.91 17.50
N HIS A 8 -8.32 -6.56 18.55
CA HIS A 8 -8.14 -8.00 18.58
C HIS A 8 -9.48 -8.75 18.47
N ASP A 9 -10.53 -8.28 19.16
CA ASP A 9 -11.85 -8.90 19.08
C ASP A 9 -12.50 -8.71 17.70
N LEU A 10 -12.29 -7.54 17.08
CA LEU A 10 -12.73 -7.27 15.72
C LEU A 10 -12.00 -8.16 14.70
N LEU A 11 -10.69 -8.35 14.85
CA LEU A 11 -9.90 -9.25 13.99
C LEU A 11 -10.35 -10.70 14.14
N LYS A 12 -10.56 -11.17 15.38
CA LYS A 12 -11.12 -12.51 15.64
C LYS A 12 -12.49 -12.70 15.01
N LYS A 13 -13.34 -11.66 15.05
CA LYS A 13 -14.67 -11.68 14.42
C LYS A 13 -14.59 -11.89 12.91
N ILE A 14 -13.68 -11.19 12.23
CA ILE A 14 -13.61 -11.23 10.76
C ILE A 14 -12.77 -12.38 10.21
N ALA A 15 -11.82 -12.92 10.98
CA ALA A 15 -10.85 -13.91 10.50
C ALA A 15 -11.47 -15.11 9.77
N PRO A 16 -12.56 -15.75 10.26
CA PRO A 16 -13.19 -16.86 9.55
C PRO A 16 -13.76 -16.46 8.18
N SER A 17 -14.43 -15.31 8.11
CA SER A 17 -14.98 -14.81 6.84
C SER A 17 -13.90 -14.33 5.90
N TRP A 18 -12.85 -13.70 6.42
CA TRP A 18 -11.70 -13.31 5.63
C TRP A 18 -11.07 -14.52 4.96
N MET A 19 -10.78 -15.59 5.71
CA MET A 19 -10.25 -16.85 5.15
C MET A 19 -11.17 -17.41 4.07
N ASN A 20 -12.48 -17.53 4.35
CA ASN A 20 -13.43 -18.10 3.38
C ASN A 20 -13.55 -17.25 2.11
N VAL A 21 -13.55 -15.92 2.21
CA VAL A 21 -13.59 -15.04 1.04
C VAL A 21 -12.28 -15.15 0.26
N SER A 22 -11.13 -15.20 0.93
CA SER A 22 -9.83 -15.38 0.28
C SER A 22 -9.81 -16.67 -0.55
N LEU A 23 -10.22 -17.79 0.04
CA LEU A 23 -10.26 -19.07 -0.68
C LEU A 23 -11.22 -19.01 -1.88
N ARG A 24 -12.44 -18.48 -1.69
CA ARG A 24 -13.40 -18.35 -2.77
C ARG A 24 -12.91 -17.46 -3.92
N MET A 25 -12.23 -16.37 -3.59
CA MET A 25 -11.61 -15.49 -4.58
C MET A 25 -10.37 -16.11 -5.25
N LYS A 26 -9.73 -17.09 -4.60
CA LYS A 26 -8.60 -17.80 -5.18
C LYS A 26 -9.07 -18.91 -6.12
N ASP A 27 -10.17 -19.57 -5.78
CA ASP A 27 -10.77 -20.65 -6.56
C ASP A 27 -11.56 -20.12 -7.78
N ASP A 28 -11.99 -18.87 -7.74
CA ASP A 28 -12.68 -18.23 -8.84
C ASP A 28 -11.69 -17.64 -9.88
N PRO A 29 -11.71 -18.11 -11.15
CA PRO A 29 -10.72 -17.71 -12.15
C PRO A 29 -10.74 -16.21 -12.50
N GLU A 30 -11.89 -15.56 -12.42
CA GLU A 30 -12.02 -14.13 -12.73
C GLU A 30 -11.33 -13.29 -11.66
N THR A 31 -11.62 -13.58 -10.39
CA THR A 31 -11.06 -12.86 -9.26
C THR A 31 -9.58 -13.19 -9.04
N ASP A 32 -9.13 -14.44 -9.23
CA ASP A 32 -7.71 -14.79 -9.17
C ASP A 32 -6.91 -14.10 -10.29
N LYS A 33 -7.44 -14.04 -11.51
CA LYS A 33 -6.80 -13.31 -12.60
C LYS A 33 -6.77 -11.80 -12.35
N SER A 34 -7.85 -11.24 -11.80
CA SER A 34 -8.00 -9.78 -11.62
C SER A 34 -7.20 -9.25 -10.43
N PHE A 35 -7.17 -9.99 -9.32
CA PHE A 35 -6.53 -9.56 -8.08
C PHE A 35 -5.19 -10.25 -7.84
N GLY A 36 -5.00 -11.47 -8.32
CA GLY A 36 -3.75 -12.22 -8.18
C GLY A 36 -3.24 -12.22 -6.74
N TRP A 37 -1.93 -11.98 -6.56
CA TRP A 37 -1.26 -12.03 -5.27
C TRP A 37 -1.76 -11.00 -4.23
N VAL A 38 -2.58 -10.01 -4.62
CA VAL A 38 -3.20 -9.05 -3.67
C VAL A 38 -4.63 -9.43 -3.26
N LEU A 39 -5.12 -10.61 -3.63
CA LEU A 39 -6.52 -10.97 -3.38
C LEU A 39 -6.91 -10.94 -1.89
N GLU A 40 -6.00 -11.30 -0.99
CA GLU A 40 -6.30 -11.39 0.45
C GLU A 40 -6.60 -10.01 1.05
N MET A 41 -6.10 -8.93 0.44
CA MET A 41 -6.47 -7.54 0.80
C MET A 41 -7.94 -7.26 0.54
N TYR A 42 -8.44 -7.73 -0.62
CA TYR A 42 -9.83 -7.57 -0.99
C TYR A 42 -10.72 -8.41 -0.10
N ALA A 43 -10.31 -9.65 0.13
CA ALA A 43 -11.04 -10.54 1.01
C ALA A 43 -11.14 -9.95 2.42
N TYR A 44 -10.11 -9.27 2.93
CA TYR A 44 -10.17 -8.53 4.19
C TYR A 44 -11.20 -7.39 4.14
N ALA A 45 -11.20 -6.58 3.08
CA ALA A 45 -12.13 -5.47 2.96
C ALA A 45 -13.58 -5.95 2.87
N VAL A 46 -13.83 -7.00 2.08
CA VAL A 46 -15.13 -7.67 1.98
C VAL A 46 -15.55 -8.25 3.33
N ALA A 47 -14.67 -8.99 4.01
CA ALA A 47 -14.97 -9.53 5.33
C ALA A 47 -15.25 -8.43 6.36
N SER A 48 -14.49 -7.34 6.32
CA SER A 48 -14.72 -6.19 7.21
C SER A 48 -16.09 -5.58 6.97
N ALA A 49 -16.48 -5.38 5.70
CA ALA A 49 -17.79 -4.87 5.33
C ALA A 49 -18.94 -5.81 5.76
N LEU A 50 -18.79 -7.12 5.53
CA LEU A 50 -19.77 -8.14 5.95
C LEU A 50 -20.00 -8.15 7.47
N HIS A 51 -18.99 -7.79 8.26
CA HIS A 51 -19.06 -7.78 9.73
C HIS A 51 -19.29 -6.39 10.33
N GLY A 52 -19.48 -5.35 9.52
CA GLY A 52 -19.67 -3.97 9.95
C GLY A 52 -18.45 -3.37 10.66
N VAL A 53 -17.25 -3.88 10.38
CA VAL A 53 -16.00 -3.31 10.88
C VAL A 53 -15.69 -2.05 10.07
N ARG A 54 -15.57 -0.92 10.77
CA ARG A 54 -15.29 0.38 10.15
C ARG A 54 -13.85 0.79 10.41
N HIS A 55 -13.23 1.38 9.40
CA HIS A 55 -11.88 1.91 9.47
C HIS A 55 -11.90 3.42 9.30
N ILE A 56 -10.98 4.09 9.99
CA ILE A 56 -10.76 5.53 9.84
C ILE A 56 -9.52 5.71 8.97
N LEU A 57 -9.68 6.41 7.86
CA LEU A 57 -8.56 6.79 7.02
C LEU A 57 -7.90 8.04 7.60
N GLN A 58 -6.68 7.88 8.13
CA GLN A 58 -5.84 9.00 8.53
C GLN A 58 -4.99 9.48 7.34
N LYS A 59 -5.48 10.51 6.64
CA LYS A 59 -4.89 11.00 5.37
C LYS A 59 -3.44 11.48 5.51
N ASP A 60 -3.08 12.06 6.65
CA ASP A 60 -1.74 12.59 6.90
C ASP A 60 -0.78 11.58 7.53
N PHE A 61 -1.18 10.31 7.64
CA PHE A 61 -0.34 9.29 8.24
C PHE A 61 0.74 8.78 7.28
N MET A 62 0.43 8.76 5.98
CA MET A 62 1.20 8.03 4.97
C MET A 62 1.30 8.79 3.66
N LEU A 63 2.49 8.80 3.06
CA LEU A 63 2.83 9.37 1.76
C LEU A 63 2.94 8.26 0.70
N GLN A 64 2.48 8.51 -0.53
CA GLN A 64 2.52 7.58 -1.66
C GLN A 64 3.13 8.23 -2.92
N PRO A 65 4.46 8.28 -3.06
CA PRO A 65 5.08 8.83 -4.25
C PRO A 65 4.98 7.84 -5.44
N PRO A 66 4.88 8.32 -6.69
CA PRO A 66 4.96 9.72 -7.12
C PRO A 66 3.63 10.50 -7.03
N ALA A 67 2.54 9.86 -6.58
CA ALA A 67 1.22 10.50 -6.54
C ALA A 67 1.18 11.68 -5.55
N ASP A 68 1.83 11.52 -4.39
CA ASP A 68 2.05 12.63 -3.46
C ASP A 68 3.40 13.29 -3.76
N LEU A 69 3.40 14.61 -4.01
CA LEU A 69 4.60 15.36 -4.43
C LEU A 69 5.42 15.91 -3.26
N GLU A 70 4.77 16.20 -2.14
CA GLU A 70 5.36 16.89 -0.98
C GLU A 70 5.46 15.94 0.23
N THR A 71 6.51 16.05 1.03
CA THR A 71 6.67 15.11 2.16
C THR A 71 5.84 15.50 3.38
N GLY A 72 5.61 16.80 3.63
CA GLY A 72 4.71 17.29 4.67
C GLY A 72 4.94 16.70 6.08
N LYS A 73 3.90 16.70 6.92
CA LYS A 73 3.90 16.08 8.26
C LYS A 73 3.43 14.61 8.22
N ARG A 74 3.97 13.82 7.30
CA ARG A 74 3.60 12.41 7.12
C ARG A 74 4.64 11.51 7.79
N PHE A 75 4.17 10.42 8.41
CA PHE A 75 5.01 9.57 9.26
C PHE A 75 5.51 8.31 8.54
N ILE A 76 4.77 7.83 7.54
CA ILE A 76 5.10 6.63 6.77
C ILE A 76 5.27 7.00 5.31
N ILE A 77 6.33 6.50 4.66
CA ILE A 77 6.46 6.54 3.20
C ILE A 77 6.07 5.16 2.68
N HIS A 78 4.90 5.07 2.08
CA HIS A 78 4.43 3.86 1.44
C HIS A 78 4.69 3.92 -0.06
N TYR A 79 5.57 3.04 -0.50
CA TYR A 79 5.98 2.98 -1.88
C TYR A 79 5.60 1.64 -2.51
N THR A 80 4.67 1.71 -3.46
CA THR A 80 4.27 0.59 -4.31
C THR A 80 4.96 0.71 -5.66
N TYR A 81 5.68 -0.35 -6.01
CA TYR A 81 6.16 -0.70 -7.35
C TYR A 81 6.48 0.43 -8.34
N GLY A 82 7.77 0.70 -8.53
CA GLY A 82 8.31 1.49 -9.65
C GLY A 82 7.96 2.97 -9.59
N CYS A 83 8.93 3.81 -9.27
CA CYS A 83 8.85 5.26 -9.38
C CYS A 83 9.47 5.62 -10.72
N PHE A 84 8.62 6.04 -11.64
CA PHE A 84 9.02 6.53 -12.95
C PHE A 84 8.86 8.04 -12.93
N TYR A 85 9.96 8.76 -13.07
CA TYR A 85 9.89 10.19 -13.35
C TYR A 85 9.91 10.36 -14.87
N ASN A 86 8.84 10.96 -15.40
CA ASN A 86 8.63 11.23 -16.82
C ASN A 86 8.63 9.97 -17.73
N MET A 87 7.46 9.29 -17.81
CA MET A 87 7.26 8.08 -18.62
C MET A 87 7.59 8.25 -20.12
N LYS A 88 7.67 9.48 -20.63
CA LYS A 88 7.95 9.75 -22.05
C LYS A 88 9.43 9.68 -22.42
N ILE A 89 10.35 9.87 -21.46
CA ILE A 89 11.80 9.99 -21.75
C ILE A 89 12.65 9.00 -20.94
N ALA A 90 12.08 8.27 -19.96
CA ALA A 90 12.80 7.25 -19.19
C ALA A 90 14.13 7.76 -18.57
N GLU A 91 14.22 9.06 -18.26
CA GLU A 91 15.46 9.68 -17.76
C GLU A 91 15.85 9.13 -16.38
N TRP A 92 14.86 8.71 -15.58
CA TRP A 92 15.14 8.11 -14.29
C TRP A 92 14.03 7.17 -13.81
N GLN A 93 14.45 6.00 -13.34
CA GLN A 93 13.58 5.01 -12.73
C GLN A 93 14.22 4.48 -11.45
N PHE A 94 13.41 4.37 -10.41
CA PHE A 94 13.73 3.53 -9.26
C PHE A 94 12.69 2.43 -9.14
N ASN A 95 13.11 1.16 -9.12
CA ASN A 95 12.18 0.04 -8.97
C ASN A 95 12.70 -0.95 -7.93
N LYS A 96 12.02 -1.02 -6.77
CA LYS A 96 12.40 -1.92 -5.68
C LYS A 96 12.42 -3.40 -6.08
N ARG A 97 11.67 -3.80 -7.13
CA ARG A 97 11.67 -5.19 -7.63
C ARG A 97 13.01 -5.62 -8.21
N LEU A 98 13.84 -4.66 -8.65
CA LEU A 98 15.19 -4.95 -9.13
C LEU A 98 16.13 -5.35 -7.99
N HIS A 99 15.70 -5.19 -6.73
CA HIS A 99 16.48 -5.47 -5.53
C HIS A 99 15.80 -6.51 -4.63
N LEU A 100 15.04 -7.45 -5.20
CA LEU A 100 14.36 -8.51 -4.41
C LEU A 100 15.32 -9.50 -3.77
N ARG A 101 16.52 -9.66 -4.31
CA ARG A 101 17.49 -10.71 -3.91
C ARG A 101 18.65 -10.18 -3.08
N GLY A 102 18.62 -8.93 -2.65
CA GLY A 102 19.70 -8.33 -1.90
C GLY A 102 19.52 -6.84 -1.72
N LEU A 103 20.38 -6.26 -0.89
CA LEU A 103 20.35 -4.83 -0.67
C LEU A 103 20.63 -4.07 -1.99
N PRO A 104 19.98 -2.92 -2.18
CA PRO A 104 20.25 -2.08 -3.33
C PRO A 104 21.69 -1.56 -3.28
N PRO A 105 22.31 -1.28 -4.44
CA PRO A 105 23.61 -0.63 -4.47
C PRO A 105 23.56 0.71 -3.73
N ARG A 106 24.59 1.06 -2.94
CA ARG A 106 24.64 2.35 -2.22
C ARG A 106 24.83 3.55 -3.17
N ASN A 107 25.22 3.31 -4.40
CA ASN A 107 25.48 4.29 -5.45
C ASN A 107 24.34 4.41 -6.47
N LEU A 108 23.08 4.27 -6.02
CA LEU A 108 21.93 4.49 -6.90
C LEU A 108 21.96 5.90 -7.51
N PRO A 109 21.60 6.06 -8.79
CA PRO A 109 21.55 7.37 -9.42
C PRO A 109 20.54 8.25 -8.67
N LEU A 110 20.97 9.45 -8.29
CA LEU A 110 20.06 10.43 -7.73
C LEU A 110 19.02 10.84 -8.79
N PRO A 111 17.78 11.11 -8.38
CA PRO A 111 16.77 11.63 -9.28
C PRO A 111 17.23 12.98 -9.89
N PRO A 112 16.89 13.26 -11.17
CA PRO A 112 17.26 14.51 -11.82
C PRO A 112 16.65 15.74 -11.13
N PRO A 113 17.21 16.95 -11.34
CA PRO A 113 16.62 18.19 -10.87
C PRO A 113 15.18 18.35 -11.37
N GLY A 114 14.27 18.81 -10.50
CA GLY A 114 12.84 18.99 -10.82
C GLY A 114 11.94 17.80 -10.47
N VAL A 115 12.52 16.72 -9.94
CA VAL A 115 11.77 15.59 -9.37
C VAL A 115 11.12 16.00 -8.04
N PRO A 116 9.87 15.57 -7.76
CA PRO A 116 9.19 15.89 -6.50
C PRO A 116 10.01 15.45 -5.27
N GLU A 117 9.95 16.26 -4.21
CA GLU A 117 10.66 16.03 -2.95
C GLU A 117 10.40 14.62 -2.39
N SER A 118 9.14 14.17 -2.51
CA SER A 118 8.70 12.84 -2.09
C SER A 118 9.46 11.69 -2.77
N VAL A 119 9.83 11.85 -4.04
CA VAL A 119 10.59 10.86 -4.82
C VAL A 119 12.07 10.91 -4.43
N VAL A 120 12.63 12.10 -4.23
CA VAL A 120 14.00 12.26 -3.72
C VAL A 120 14.14 11.55 -2.37
N ARG A 121 13.15 11.70 -1.50
CA ARG A 121 13.16 11.12 -0.16
C ARG A 121 13.09 9.59 -0.16
N ILE A 122 12.41 8.97 -1.13
CA ILE A 122 12.44 7.50 -1.29
C ILE A 122 13.88 7.03 -1.49
N VAL A 123 14.59 7.64 -2.44
CA VAL A 123 15.95 7.22 -2.80
C VAL A 123 16.89 7.43 -1.64
N LEU A 124 16.79 8.58 -0.97
CA LEU A 124 17.60 8.86 0.21
C LEU A 124 17.33 7.89 1.36
N VAL A 125 16.07 7.63 1.72
CA VAL A 125 15.76 6.65 2.77
C VAL A 125 16.30 5.28 2.39
N TYR A 126 16.12 4.85 1.15
CA TYR A 126 16.56 3.52 0.70
C TYR A 126 18.10 3.37 0.63
N VAL A 127 18.81 4.43 0.24
CA VAL A 127 20.29 4.47 0.20
C VAL A 127 20.88 4.58 1.60
N LEU A 128 20.28 5.40 2.48
CA LEU A 128 20.82 5.70 3.81
C LEU A 128 20.55 4.59 4.82
N THR A 129 19.35 3.98 4.80
CA THR A 129 19.05 2.92 5.77
C THR A 129 19.72 1.62 5.41
N GLY A 130 20.08 1.40 4.14
CA GLY A 130 20.67 0.15 3.66
C GLY A 130 19.80 -1.06 3.97
N ASP A 131 18.53 -0.85 4.28
CA ASP A 131 17.62 -1.87 4.80
C ASP A 131 16.35 -1.79 3.97
N GLY A 132 16.19 -2.78 3.08
CA GLY A 132 14.90 -3.03 2.44
C GLY A 132 13.79 -3.33 3.46
N ALA A 133 14.18 -3.65 4.71
CA ALA A 133 13.30 -3.99 5.83
C ALA A 133 12.39 -2.82 6.28
N GLY A 134 12.88 -1.58 6.22
CA GLY A 134 12.06 -0.38 6.53
C GLY A 134 10.91 -0.14 5.53
N ILE A 135 10.92 -0.87 4.40
CA ILE A 135 9.92 -0.80 3.32
C ILE A 135 9.14 -2.14 3.18
N THR A 136 9.26 -3.06 4.14
CA THR A 136 8.53 -4.33 4.14
C THR A 136 7.64 -4.47 5.38
N TYR A 137 6.43 -3.95 5.28
CA TYR A 137 5.31 -4.39 6.11
C TYR A 137 4.16 -4.81 5.20
N SER A 138 4.43 -5.83 4.40
CA SER A 138 3.61 -6.28 3.27
C SER A 138 2.28 -6.96 3.64
N ILE A 139 1.81 -6.91 4.90
CA ILE A 139 0.51 -7.50 5.26
C ILE A 139 -0.43 -6.44 5.86
N LEU A 140 0.05 -5.63 6.81
CA LEU A 140 -0.73 -4.48 7.31
C LEU A 140 -0.82 -3.34 6.31
N HIS A 141 0.24 -3.05 5.54
CA HIS A 141 0.24 -1.93 4.57
C HIS A 141 -0.66 -2.20 3.37
N ILE A 142 -0.87 -3.48 3.10
CA ILE A 142 -1.62 -3.99 1.97
C ILE A 142 -3.13 -3.88 2.29
N ILE A 143 -3.54 -4.22 3.51
CA ILE A 143 -4.91 -3.96 4.00
C ILE A 143 -5.28 -2.45 3.97
N TYR A 144 -4.37 -1.56 4.37
CA TYR A 144 -4.62 -0.11 4.41
C TYR A 144 -4.78 0.54 3.03
N LEU A 145 -4.05 0.06 2.01
CA LEU A 145 -4.02 0.70 0.70
C LEU A 145 -5.31 0.57 -0.11
N ARG A 146 -6.11 -0.48 0.12
CA ARG A 146 -7.33 -0.73 -0.67
C ARG A 146 -8.63 -0.34 0.05
N LEU A 147 -8.58 -0.07 1.36
CA LEU A 147 -9.60 0.74 2.04
C LEU A 147 -9.67 2.17 1.46
N TYR A 148 -8.53 2.75 1.08
CA TYR A 148 -8.47 4.03 0.35
C TYR A 148 -9.19 3.96 -1.01
N ILE A 149 -8.98 2.89 -1.78
CA ILE A 149 -9.59 2.70 -3.10
C ILE A 149 -11.11 2.46 -3.00
N LEU A 150 -11.56 1.66 -2.02
CA LEU A 150 -13.00 1.42 -1.79
C LEU A 150 -13.74 2.68 -1.30
N LEU A 151 -13.14 3.49 -0.42
CA LEU A 151 -13.71 4.77 0.02
C LEU A 151 -13.72 5.84 -1.09
N THR A 152 -12.81 5.76 -2.05
CA THR A 152 -12.76 6.71 -3.18
C THR A 152 -13.80 6.37 -4.26
N LEU A 153 -14.13 5.08 -4.45
CA LEU A 153 -15.18 4.65 -5.38
C LEU A 153 -16.59 5.01 -4.91
N GLU A 154 -16.86 5.06 -3.60
CA GLU A 154 -18.15 5.57 -3.07
C GLU A 154 -18.37 7.07 -3.33
N PHE A 155 -17.32 7.85 -3.64
CA PHE A 155 -17.43 9.28 -3.93
C PHE A 155 -17.59 9.62 -5.42
N HIS A 156 -17.51 8.65 -6.34
CA HIS A 156 -17.69 8.88 -7.78
C HIS A 156 -19.00 8.33 -8.37
N THR A 157 -19.79 7.58 -7.60
CA THR A 157 -21.14 7.11 -8.02
C THR A 157 -22.28 7.80 -7.27
N ARG A 158 -21.98 8.83 -6.47
CA ARG A 158 -22.96 9.77 -5.90
C ARG A 158 -22.57 11.21 -6.21
N ARG A 159 -22.77 11.59 -7.47
CA ARG A 159 -23.15 12.94 -7.88
C ARG A 159 -24.35 12.82 -8.80
#